data_AF-A0A929F2P0-F1
#
_entry.id   AF-A0A929F2P0-F1
#
_cell.length_a   1.000
_cell.length_b   1.000
_cell.length_c   1.000
_cell.angle_alpha   90.00
_cell.angle_beta   90.00
_cell.angle_gamma   90.00
#
_symmetry.space_group_name_H-M   'P 1'
#
loop_
_entity.id
_entity.type
_entity.pdbx_description
1 polymer ?
#
loop_
_entity_poly.entity_id
_entity_poly.type
_entity_poly.pdbx_seq_one_letter_code
_entity_poly.pdbx_strand_id
1 'polypeptide(L)'
;MEKFNLSKTLGLIKGGLIDHQATWNAYFQDCPGWQTTAINLTAPLLLANVLIGAILGQIFGGFSAYGYYDNVFSALFFGLIIACIGFTVAVFVFSTMAGVFQGKSDFSRSFAAVSLAAIPSWLAGMVAAILPGFFGSLLSLAGGVLSLVFMYRLMPLALAIPDAKKTVHFISSLVIILIVNIVVGSLLPISHSTGFGSEGFSTSNSSSESSPGAGLFGQIERQARLMDSATSDQFDPPENGEVSKSQVLALIKVIEKAHVIRVEYEQKMEKVAREMDAKQESGDSPSLADFNQLYSGMGNAFSAGNAEMEIVKTGDGNWAEYSWVKEQLRIANLHRGDGSPAVEHNYKLYAEFADQLGDL
;
A
#
# COMPACT_ATOMS: atom_id res chain seq x y z
N MET A 1 -6.06 -31.18 0.70
CA MET A 1 -6.32 -29.73 0.52
C MET A 1 -7.44 -29.58 -0.49
N GLU A 2 -8.50 -28.86 -0.13
CA GLU A 2 -9.54 -28.48 -1.10
C GLU A 2 -8.92 -27.52 -2.13
N LYS A 3 -9.19 -27.74 -3.42
CA LYS A 3 -8.68 -26.89 -4.50
C LYS A 3 -9.64 -25.71 -4.72
N PHE A 4 -9.09 -24.56 -5.09
CA PHE A 4 -9.87 -23.38 -5.48
C PHE A 4 -10.91 -23.73 -6.56
N ASN A 5 -12.15 -23.25 -6.38
CA ASN A 5 -13.23 -23.42 -7.33
C ASN A 5 -13.93 -22.08 -7.62
N LEU A 6 -13.73 -21.57 -8.84
CA LEU A 6 -14.29 -20.30 -9.29
C LEU A 6 -15.82 -20.31 -9.32
N SER A 7 -16.44 -21.41 -9.77
CA SER A 7 -17.90 -21.53 -9.83
C SER A 7 -18.53 -21.45 -8.43
N LYS A 8 -17.91 -22.13 -7.45
CA LYS A 8 -18.30 -22.04 -6.04
C LYS A 8 -18.15 -20.61 -5.50
N THR A 9 -17.04 -19.95 -5.81
CA THR A 9 -16.79 -18.55 -5.42
C THR A 9 -17.87 -17.61 -5.96
N LEU A 10 -18.15 -17.68 -7.27
CA LEU A 10 -19.17 -16.84 -7.91
C LEU A 10 -20.58 -17.15 -7.41
N GLY A 11 -20.88 -18.42 -7.14
CA GLY A 11 -22.13 -18.84 -6.52
C GLY A 11 -22.34 -18.22 -5.14
N LEU A 12 -21.30 -18.22 -4.30
CA LEU A 12 -21.33 -17.58 -2.98
C LEU A 12 -21.47 -16.06 -3.07
N ILE A 13 -20.78 -15.41 -4.02
CA ILE A 13 -20.90 -13.96 -4.23
C ILE A 13 -22.32 -13.59 -4.66
N LYS A 14 -22.82 -14.25 -5.72
CA LYS A 14 -24.15 -13.99 -6.27
C LYS A 14 -25.24 -14.28 -5.24
N GLY A 15 -25.17 -15.45 -4.60
CA GLY A 15 -26.10 -15.86 -3.56
C GLY A 15 -26.04 -14.92 -2.36
N GLY A 16 -24.85 -14.58 -1.88
CA GLY A 16 -24.64 -13.70 -0.73
C GLY A 16 -25.15 -12.27 -0.93
N LEU A 17 -25.32 -11.81 -2.17
CA LEU A 17 -25.92 -10.50 -2.49
C LEU A 17 -27.42 -10.57 -2.75
N ILE A 18 -27.86 -11.50 -3.61
CA ILE A 18 -29.23 -11.53 -4.14
C ILE A 18 -30.15 -12.35 -3.24
N ASP A 19 -29.73 -13.55 -2.86
CA ASP A 19 -30.49 -14.47 -2.01
C ASP A 19 -29.70 -14.80 -0.74
N HIS A 20 -29.43 -13.73 -0.01
CA HIS A 20 -28.45 -13.74 1.06
C HIS A 20 -28.84 -14.71 2.17
N GLN A 21 -30.12 -14.74 2.56
CA GLN A 21 -30.56 -15.56 3.70
C GLN A 21 -30.51 -17.06 3.40
N ALA A 22 -30.93 -17.50 2.21
CA ALA A 22 -30.81 -18.90 1.82
C ALA A 22 -29.34 -19.32 1.73
N THR A 23 -28.51 -18.47 1.10
CA THR A 23 -27.08 -18.74 0.92
C THR A 23 -26.35 -18.85 2.27
N TRP A 24 -26.60 -17.92 3.20
CA TRP A 24 -25.98 -17.93 4.52
C TRP A 24 -26.38 -19.17 5.31
N ASN A 25 -27.67 -19.51 5.32
CA ASN A 25 -28.18 -20.69 6.03
C ASN A 25 -27.56 -21.98 5.49
N ALA A 26 -27.54 -22.16 4.17
CA ALA A 26 -26.91 -23.32 3.54
C ALA A 26 -25.42 -23.41 3.90
N TYR A 27 -24.69 -22.29 3.83
CA TYR A 27 -23.26 -22.26 4.13
C TYR A 27 -22.96 -22.63 5.60
N PHE A 28 -23.77 -22.18 6.56
CA PHE A 28 -23.58 -22.50 7.98
C PHE A 28 -24.09 -23.88 8.40
N GLN A 29 -24.96 -24.51 7.60
CA GLN A 29 -25.35 -25.90 7.79
C GLN A 29 -24.17 -26.83 7.48
N ASP A 30 -23.51 -26.62 6.33
CA ASP A 30 -22.33 -27.39 5.93
C ASP A 30 -21.13 -27.10 6.84
N CYS A 31 -21.08 -25.89 7.41
CA CYS A 31 -20.06 -25.43 8.36
C CYS A 31 -18.63 -25.77 7.92
N PRO A 32 -18.21 -25.31 6.72
CA PRO A 32 -16.87 -25.60 6.24
C PRO A 32 -15.82 -24.97 7.18
N GLY A 33 -14.68 -25.65 7.32
CA GLY A 33 -13.55 -25.09 8.08
C GLY A 33 -13.06 -23.78 7.48
N TRP A 34 -12.41 -22.93 8.29
CA TRP A 34 -11.95 -21.61 7.85
C TRP A 34 -11.05 -21.65 6.60
N GLN A 35 -10.27 -22.72 6.41
CA GLN A 35 -9.41 -22.89 5.23
C GLN A 35 -10.23 -23.00 3.94
N THR A 36 -11.35 -23.72 3.99
CA THR A 36 -12.28 -23.87 2.85
C THR A 36 -12.93 -22.55 2.49
N THR A 37 -13.33 -21.75 3.48
CA THR A 37 -13.83 -20.39 3.25
C THR A 37 -12.73 -19.49 2.70
N ALA A 38 -11.52 -19.57 3.25
CA ALA A 38 -10.40 -18.77 2.81
C ALA A 38 -10.08 -19.01 1.33
N ILE A 39 -9.98 -20.28 0.93
CA ILE A 39 -9.64 -20.68 -0.44
C ILE A 39 -10.77 -20.36 -1.43
N ASN A 40 -12.02 -20.61 -1.08
CA ASN A 40 -13.16 -20.49 -2.01
C ASN A 40 -13.88 -19.14 -1.98
N LEU A 41 -13.50 -18.23 -1.09
CA LEU A 41 -14.19 -16.94 -0.97
C LEU A 41 -13.20 -15.83 -0.60
N THR A 42 -12.63 -15.88 0.61
CA THR A 42 -11.92 -14.74 1.21
C THR A 42 -10.68 -14.36 0.40
N ALA A 43 -9.77 -15.30 0.15
CA ALA A 43 -8.51 -15.00 -0.53
C ALA A 43 -8.73 -14.54 -1.98
N PRO A 44 -9.56 -15.20 -2.82
CA PRO A 44 -9.85 -14.72 -4.16
C PRO A 44 -10.44 -13.30 -4.20
N LEU A 45 -11.42 -12.99 -3.34
CA LEU A 45 -12.04 -11.67 -3.29
C LEU A 45 -11.10 -10.60 -2.74
N LEU A 46 -10.35 -10.92 -1.69
CA LEU A 46 -9.42 -9.98 -1.07
C LEU A 46 -8.26 -9.67 -2.02
N LEU A 47 -7.70 -10.69 -2.69
CA LEU A 47 -6.70 -10.50 -3.74
C LEU A 47 -7.24 -9.68 -4.92
N ALA A 48 -8.44 -10.01 -5.41
CA ALA A 48 -9.07 -9.26 -6.49
C ALA A 48 -9.28 -7.80 -6.09
N ASN A 49 -9.78 -7.53 -4.88
CA ASN A 49 -10.00 -6.19 -4.38
C ASN A 49 -8.70 -5.38 -4.28
N VAL A 50 -7.62 -5.97 -3.76
CA VAL A 50 -6.31 -5.30 -3.64
C VAL A 50 -5.70 -5.04 -5.02
N LEU A 51 -5.72 -6.04 -5.91
CA LEU A 51 -5.18 -5.93 -7.28
C LEU A 51 -5.92 -4.89 -8.10
N ILE A 52 -7.26 -4.97 -8.14
CA ILE A 52 -8.11 -4.06 -8.89
C ILE A 52 -8.01 -2.65 -8.30
N GLY A 53 -8.05 -2.52 -6.97
CA GLY A 53 -7.93 -1.23 -6.31
C GLY A 53 -6.59 -0.53 -6.61
N ALA A 54 -5.48 -1.25 -6.57
CA ALA A 54 -4.16 -0.69 -6.85
C ALA A 54 -3.97 -0.33 -8.33
N ILE A 55 -4.32 -1.25 -9.25
CA ILE A 55 -4.14 -1.05 -10.69
C ILE A 55 -5.07 0.06 -11.21
N LEU A 56 -6.36 0.00 -10.87
CA LEU A 56 -7.35 0.94 -11.39
C LEU A 56 -7.25 2.31 -10.71
N GLY A 57 -6.90 2.35 -9.42
CA GLY A 57 -6.62 3.61 -8.72
C GLY A 57 -5.51 4.41 -9.42
N GLN A 58 -4.47 3.73 -9.93
CA GLN A 58 -3.39 4.37 -10.66
C GLN A 58 -3.79 4.82 -12.07
N ILE A 59 -4.56 4.00 -12.81
CA ILE A 59 -5.00 4.31 -14.17
C ILE A 59 -5.99 5.48 -14.20
N PHE A 60 -6.94 5.51 -13.26
CA PHE A 60 -8.05 6.45 -13.27
C PHE A 60 -7.88 7.62 -12.28
N GLY A 61 -6.71 7.76 -11.64
CA GLY A 61 -6.45 8.79 -10.63
C GLY A 61 -7.34 8.65 -9.39
N GLY A 62 -7.79 7.43 -9.09
CA GLY A 62 -8.63 7.12 -7.96
C GLY A 62 -7.86 7.11 -6.63
N PHE A 63 -8.58 7.28 -5.54
CA PHE A 63 -8.03 7.09 -4.20
C PHE A 63 -7.65 5.63 -3.99
N SER A 64 -6.35 5.32 -3.90
CA SER A 64 -5.89 4.07 -3.31
C SER A 64 -5.98 4.21 -1.79
N ALA A 65 -6.83 3.42 -1.14
CA ALA A 65 -6.95 3.38 0.33
C ALA A 65 -5.63 3.02 1.04
N TYR A 66 -4.63 2.56 0.29
CA TYR A 66 -3.35 2.10 0.82
C TYR A 66 -2.20 3.10 0.62
N GLY A 67 -2.41 4.24 -0.04
CA GLY A 67 -1.47 5.38 0.01
C GLY A 67 -0.08 5.21 -0.62
N TYR A 68 0.18 4.12 -1.34
CA TYR A 68 1.48 3.88 -1.99
C TYR A 68 1.43 4.36 -3.46
N TYR A 69 1.65 5.65 -3.68
CA TYR A 69 1.56 6.25 -5.02
C TYR A 69 2.81 6.00 -5.89
N ASP A 70 3.97 5.77 -5.27
CA ASP A 70 5.25 5.72 -6.02
C ASP A 70 5.68 4.30 -6.41
N ASN A 71 5.11 3.25 -5.80
CA ASN A 71 5.43 1.86 -6.15
C ASN A 71 4.25 0.89 -5.97
N VAL A 72 3.74 0.40 -7.11
CA VAL A 72 2.62 -0.56 -7.20
C VAL A 72 2.91 -1.86 -6.46
N PHE A 73 4.16 -2.34 -6.51
CA PHE A 73 4.54 -3.56 -5.82
C PHE A 73 4.42 -3.41 -4.31
N SER A 74 4.91 -2.30 -3.74
CA SER A 74 4.73 -2.04 -2.30
C SER A 74 3.26 -1.83 -1.93
N ALA A 75 2.49 -1.16 -2.80
CA ALA A 75 1.05 -0.98 -2.62
C ALA A 75 0.32 -2.32 -2.48
N LEU A 76 0.61 -3.25 -3.40
CA LEU A 76 0.02 -4.58 -3.42
C LEU A 76 0.49 -5.42 -2.23
N PHE A 77 1.80 -5.44 -1.96
CA PHE A 77 2.38 -6.27 -0.92
C PHE A 77 1.92 -5.85 0.48
N PHE A 78 2.09 -4.58 0.85
CA PHE A 78 1.69 -4.09 2.17
C PHE A 78 0.17 -3.96 2.30
N GLY A 79 -0.52 -3.57 1.23
CA GLY A 79 -1.99 -3.53 1.22
C GLY A 79 -2.59 -4.91 1.49
N LEU A 80 -2.04 -5.96 0.88
CA LEU A 80 -2.46 -7.34 1.13
C LEU A 80 -2.19 -7.77 2.58
N ILE A 81 -1.00 -7.47 3.11
CA ILE A 81 -0.64 -7.81 4.49
C ILE A 81 -1.57 -7.13 5.49
N ILE A 82 -1.79 -5.82 5.36
CA ILE A 82 -2.66 -5.04 6.24
C ILE A 82 -4.10 -5.55 6.16
N ALA A 83 -4.61 -5.82 4.95
CA ALA A 83 -5.95 -6.36 4.75
C ALA A 83 -6.11 -7.74 5.42
N CYS A 84 -5.13 -8.63 5.28
CA CYS A 84 -5.12 -9.94 5.94
C CYS A 84 -5.10 -9.80 7.47
N ILE A 85 -4.23 -8.95 8.02
CA ILE A 85 -4.13 -8.71 9.47
C ILE A 85 -5.45 -8.16 10.01
N GLY A 86 -5.98 -7.09 9.41
CA GLY A 86 -7.24 -6.48 9.86
C GLY A 86 -8.42 -7.45 9.79
N PHE A 87 -8.49 -8.26 8.73
CA PHE A 87 -9.49 -9.30 8.59
C PHE A 87 -9.36 -10.37 9.69
N THR A 88 -8.16 -10.90 9.92
CA THR A 88 -7.92 -11.91 10.96
C THR A 88 -8.22 -11.37 12.36
N VAL A 89 -7.86 -10.13 12.65
CA VAL A 89 -8.21 -9.44 13.91
C VAL A 89 -9.73 -9.40 14.07
N ALA A 90 -10.48 -8.98 13.04
CA ALA A 90 -11.93 -8.91 13.10
C ALA A 90 -12.56 -10.28 13.42
N VAL A 91 -12.14 -11.33 12.70
CA VAL A 91 -12.60 -12.71 12.95
C VAL A 91 -12.30 -13.15 14.38
N PHE A 92 -11.08 -12.92 14.85
CA PHE A 92 -10.67 -13.34 16.18
C PHE A 92 -11.46 -12.64 17.27
N VAL A 93 -11.66 -11.33 17.16
CA VAL A 93 -12.44 -10.55 18.14
C VAL A 93 -13.90 -11.01 18.13
N PHE A 94 -14.55 -11.13 16.98
CA PHE A 94 -15.96 -11.56 16.93
C PHE A 94 -16.17 -12.96 17.51
N SER A 95 -15.28 -13.90 17.19
CA SER A 95 -15.29 -15.26 17.74
C SER A 95 -15.15 -15.24 19.27
N THR A 96 -14.12 -14.55 19.79
CA THR A 96 -13.83 -14.51 21.23
C THR A 96 -14.94 -13.81 22.01
N MET A 97 -15.42 -12.67 21.51
CA MET A 97 -16.50 -11.91 22.14
C MET A 97 -17.82 -12.67 22.14
N ALA A 98 -18.07 -13.57 21.18
CA ALA A 98 -19.26 -14.40 21.22
C ALA A 98 -19.30 -15.25 22.48
N GLY A 99 -18.18 -15.82 22.92
CA GLY A 99 -18.09 -16.55 24.20
C GLY A 99 -18.45 -15.69 25.41
N VAL A 100 -18.00 -14.43 25.45
CA VAL A 100 -18.34 -13.46 26.52
C VAL A 100 -19.84 -13.17 26.56
N PHE A 101 -20.49 -13.11 25.40
CA PHE A 101 -21.91 -12.80 25.26
C PHE A 101 -22.83 -14.03 25.17
N GLN A 102 -22.39 -15.19 25.70
CA GLN A 102 -23.16 -16.45 25.73
C GLN A 102 -23.49 -17.05 24.35
N GLY A 103 -22.76 -16.64 23.31
CA GLY A 103 -22.70 -17.35 22.04
C GLY A 103 -21.62 -18.45 22.04
N LYS A 104 -21.43 -19.06 20.88
CA LYS A 104 -20.40 -20.05 20.60
C LYS A 104 -19.16 -19.35 20.06
N SER A 105 -18.05 -19.44 20.79
CA SER A 105 -16.74 -19.03 20.27
C SER A 105 -16.27 -20.06 19.24
N ASP A 106 -16.42 -19.73 17.96
CA ASP A 106 -16.04 -20.60 16.84
C ASP A 106 -15.37 -19.76 15.75
N PHE A 107 -14.06 -19.95 15.60
CA PHE A 107 -13.26 -19.19 14.64
C PHE A 107 -13.68 -19.48 13.19
N SER A 108 -14.00 -20.73 12.85
CA SER A 108 -14.39 -21.09 11.48
C SER A 108 -15.73 -20.46 11.10
N ARG A 109 -16.71 -20.51 12.01
CA ARG A 109 -18.01 -19.87 11.81
C ARG A 109 -17.90 -18.34 11.76
N SER A 110 -17.05 -17.76 12.61
CA SER A 110 -16.79 -16.32 12.59
C SER A 110 -16.10 -15.92 11.27
N PHE A 111 -15.10 -16.68 10.82
CA PHE A 111 -14.38 -16.44 9.57
C PHE A 111 -15.34 -16.47 8.36
N ALA A 112 -16.23 -17.46 8.30
CA ALA A 112 -17.29 -17.54 7.32
C ALA A 112 -18.23 -16.32 7.36
N ALA A 113 -18.68 -15.94 8.56
CA ALA A 113 -19.57 -14.79 8.75
C ALA A 113 -18.92 -13.47 8.31
N VAL A 114 -17.68 -13.20 8.72
CA VAL A 114 -16.94 -12.00 8.31
C VAL A 114 -16.71 -12.00 6.79
N SER A 115 -16.36 -13.14 6.20
CA SER A 115 -16.13 -13.25 4.76
C SER A 115 -17.39 -12.98 3.94
N LEU A 116 -18.52 -13.58 4.32
CA LEU A 116 -19.81 -13.37 3.66
C LEU A 116 -20.31 -11.94 3.86
N ALA A 117 -20.10 -11.37 5.04
CA ALA A 117 -20.48 -9.99 5.34
C ALA A 117 -19.66 -8.97 4.55
N ALA A 118 -18.39 -9.25 4.24
CA ALA A 118 -17.50 -8.33 3.55
C ALA A 118 -17.72 -8.25 2.03
N ILE A 119 -18.47 -9.20 1.44
CA ILE A 119 -18.73 -9.26 -0.02
C ILE A 119 -19.18 -7.90 -0.59
N PRO A 120 -20.17 -7.19 0.00
CA PRO A 120 -20.60 -5.91 -0.55
C PRO A 120 -19.48 -4.85 -0.57
N SER A 121 -18.66 -4.76 0.49
CA SER A 121 -17.57 -3.79 0.57
C SER A 121 -16.47 -4.08 -0.46
N TRP A 122 -16.09 -5.34 -0.65
CA TRP A 122 -15.08 -5.70 -1.64
C TRP A 122 -15.55 -5.43 -3.08
N LEU A 123 -16.81 -5.76 -3.40
CA LEU A 123 -17.38 -5.45 -4.71
C LEU A 123 -17.52 -3.95 -4.93
N ALA A 124 -17.99 -3.22 -3.92
CA ALA A 124 -18.07 -1.78 -3.98
C ALA A 124 -16.69 -1.14 -4.20
N GLY A 125 -15.65 -1.61 -3.50
CA GLY A 125 -14.27 -1.13 -3.68
C GLY A 125 -13.74 -1.39 -5.09
N MET A 126 -13.95 -2.60 -5.62
CA MET A 126 -13.58 -2.96 -6.99
C MET A 126 -14.25 -2.06 -8.03
N VAL A 127 -15.55 -1.79 -7.89
CA VAL A 127 -16.30 -0.94 -8.83
C VAL A 127 -15.97 0.54 -8.63
N ALA A 128 -15.79 0.98 -7.38
CA ALA A 128 -15.42 2.34 -7.03
C ALA A 128 -14.10 2.76 -7.66
N ALA A 129 -13.16 1.83 -7.82
CA ALA A 129 -11.87 2.09 -8.44
C ALA A 129 -11.95 2.49 -9.93
N ILE A 130 -13.11 2.28 -10.59
CA ILE A 130 -13.37 2.70 -11.98
C ILE A 130 -14.09 4.05 -12.03
N LEU A 131 -14.77 4.44 -10.95
CA LEU A 131 -15.63 5.62 -10.93
C LEU A 131 -14.84 6.89 -10.56
N PRO A 132 -15.23 8.06 -11.08
CA PRO A 132 -14.66 9.33 -10.64
C PRO A 132 -14.81 9.51 -9.12
N GLY A 133 -13.78 10.08 -8.47
CA GLY A 133 -13.54 9.99 -7.02
C GLY A 133 -14.76 10.16 -6.11
N PHE A 134 -15.62 11.15 -6.36
CA PHE A 134 -16.84 11.35 -5.56
C PHE A 134 -17.81 10.15 -5.63
N PHE A 135 -18.11 9.65 -6.83
CA PHE A 135 -19.00 8.50 -7.02
C PHE A 135 -18.37 7.21 -6.48
N GLY A 136 -17.06 7.04 -6.65
CA GLY A 136 -16.33 5.91 -6.08
C GLY A 136 -16.36 5.90 -4.54
N SER A 137 -16.20 7.07 -3.91
CA SER A 137 -16.26 7.19 -2.44
C SER A 137 -17.65 6.87 -1.89
N LEU A 138 -18.72 7.35 -2.55
CA LEU A 138 -20.10 7.09 -2.14
C LEU A 138 -20.46 5.61 -2.29
N LEU A 139 -20.01 4.97 -3.37
CA LEU A 139 -20.21 3.54 -3.59
C LEU A 139 -19.47 2.69 -2.55
N SER A 140 -18.19 3.01 -2.30
CA SER A 140 -17.39 2.37 -1.24
C SER A 140 -18.06 2.50 0.13
N LEU A 141 -18.58 3.68 0.47
CA LEU A 141 -19.32 3.92 1.70
C LEU A 141 -20.59 3.06 1.77
N ALA A 142 -21.38 3.01 0.69
CA ALA A 142 -22.59 2.19 0.62
C ALA A 142 -22.28 0.70 0.81
N GLY A 143 -21.21 0.20 0.17
CA GLY A 143 -20.73 -1.17 0.34
C GLY A 143 -20.25 -1.46 1.76
N GLY A 144 -19.56 -0.51 2.40
CA GLY A 144 -19.14 -0.59 3.80
C GLY A 144 -20.33 -0.67 4.76
N VAL A 145 -21.30 0.22 4.63
CA VAL A 145 -22.53 0.22 5.44
C VAL A 145 -23.31 -1.07 5.25
N LEU A 146 -23.47 -1.53 4.01
CA LEU A 146 -24.16 -2.78 3.72
C LEU A 146 -23.43 -3.99 4.34
N SER A 147 -22.10 -3.97 4.33
CA SER A 147 -21.29 -5.02 4.97
C SER A 147 -21.46 -5.04 6.48
N LEU A 148 -21.59 -3.88 7.14
CA LEU A 148 -21.92 -3.81 8.57
C LEU A 148 -23.32 -4.35 8.88
N VAL A 149 -24.31 -4.04 8.03
CA VAL A 149 -25.66 -4.61 8.17
C VAL A 149 -25.65 -6.12 8.02
N PHE A 150 -24.89 -6.64 7.05
CA PHE A 150 -24.72 -8.08 6.85
C PHE A 150 -24.03 -8.71 8.06
N MET A 151 -22.96 -8.10 8.56
CA MET A 151 -22.24 -8.55 9.75
C MET A 151 -23.16 -8.64 10.97
N TYR A 152 -23.96 -7.60 11.22
CA TYR A 152 -24.93 -7.56 12.32
C TYR A 152 -25.95 -8.71 12.26
N ARG A 153 -26.35 -9.14 11.06
CA ARG A 153 -27.28 -10.25 10.85
C ARG A 153 -26.60 -11.63 10.89
N LEU A 154 -25.40 -11.73 10.33
CA LEU A 154 -24.63 -12.97 10.19
C LEU A 154 -24.02 -13.43 11.52
N MET A 155 -23.55 -12.52 12.36
CA MET A 155 -22.91 -12.88 13.64
C MET A 155 -23.80 -13.69 14.59
N PRO A 156 -25.04 -13.28 14.89
CA PRO A 156 -25.91 -14.10 15.75
C PRO A 156 -26.29 -15.43 15.10
N LEU A 157 -26.45 -15.47 13.77
CA LEU A 157 -26.72 -16.71 13.03
C LEU A 157 -25.53 -17.70 13.11
N ALA A 158 -24.32 -17.20 12.88
CA ALA A 158 -23.11 -18.01 12.83
C ALA A 158 -22.72 -18.51 14.22
N LEU A 159 -22.72 -17.62 15.21
CA LEU A 159 -22.17 -17.86 16.54
C LEU A 159 -23.25 -18.12 17.59
N ALA A 160 -24.51 -18.30 17.19
CA ALA A 160 -25.65 -18.58 18.09
C ALA A 160 -25.74 -17.59 19.28
N ILE A 161 -25.52 -16.30 19.01
CA ILE A 161 -25.55 -15.26 20.04
C ILE A 161 -27.02 -14.98 20.40
N PRO A 162 -27.39 -14.95 21.69
CA PRO A 162 -28.76 -14.65 22.10
C PRO A 162 -29.25 -13.31 21.56
N ASP A 163 -30.51 -13.25 21.14
CA ASP A 163 -31.11 -12.05 20.55
C ASP A 163 -31.02 -10.82 21.46
N ALA A 164 -31.10 -11.00 22.77
CA ALA A 164 -30.98 -9.92 23.75
C ALA A 164 -29.56 -9.32 23.81
N LYS A 165 -28.54 -10.05 23.33
CA LYS A 165 -27.12 -9.66 23.44
C LYS A 165 -26.47 -9.30 22.11
N LYS A 166 -27.11 -9.63 20.98
CA LYS A 166 -26.51 -9.43 19.64
C LYS A 166 -26.06 -7.98 19.39
N THR A 167 -26.84 -6.99 19.81
CA THR A 167 -26.50 -5.57 19.62
C THR A 167 -25.29 -5.16 20.45
N VAL A 168 -25.26 -5.57 21.72
CA VAL A 168 -24.14 -5.25 22.62
C VAL A 168 -22.87 -5.97 22.17
N HIS A 169 -22.98 -7.25 21.78
CA HIS A 169 -21.86 -8.00 21.18
C HIS A 169 -21.31 -7.30 19.95
N PHE A 170 -22.18 -6.90 19.02
CA PHE A 170 -21.77 -6.28 17.77
C PHE A 170 -21.04 -4.95 18.00
N ILE A 171 -21.64 -4.04 18.76
CA ILE A 171 -21.05 -2.73 19.05
C ILE A 171 -19.73 -2.88 19.84
N SER A 172 -19.71 -3.72 20.87
CA SER A 172 -18.50 -3.93 21.68
C SER A 172 -17.37 -4.54 20.85
N SER A 173 -17.68 -5.50 19.98
CA SER A 173 -16.70 -6.10 19.09
C SER A 173 -16.13 -5.08 18.10
N LEU A 174 -16.95 -4.21 17.52
CA LEU A 174 -16.45 -3.15 16.62
C LEU A 174 -15.51 -2.17 17.34
N VAL A 175 -15.84 -1.76 18.57
CA VAL A 175 -14.98 -0.89 19.38
C VAL A 175 -13.65 -1.57 19.68
N ILE A 176 -13.67 -2.85 20.07
CA ILE A 176 -12.44 -3.61 20.35
C ILE A 176 -11.62 -3.79 19.07
N ILE A 177 -12.25 -4.11 17.94
CA ILE A 177 -11.57 -4.22 16.64
C ILE A 177 -10.89 -2.89 16.29
N LEU A 178 -11.56 -1.76 16.48
CA LEU A 178 -10.97 -0.44 16.24
C LEU A 178 -9.74 -0.20 17.12
N ILE A 179 -9.86 -0.44 18.43
CA ILE A 179 -8.74 -0.29 19.38
C ILE A 179 -7.57 -1.20 19.01
N VAL A 180 -7.85 -2.47 18.73
CA VAL A 180 -6.81 -3.44 18.35
C VAL A 180 -6.15 -3.03 17.04
N ASN A 181 -6.90 -2.55 16.04
CA ASN A 181 -6.30 -2.07 14.79
C ASN A 181 -5.48 -0.78 14.98
N ILE A 182 -5.87 0.11 15.89
CA ILE A 182 -5.05 1.28 16.27
C ILE A 182 -3.74 0.81 16.90
N VAL A 183 -3.81 -0.14 17.84
CA VAL A 183 -2.62 -0.70 18.50
C VAL A 183 -1.73 -1.41 17.48
N VAL A 184 -2.30 -2.31 16.66
CA VAL A 184 -1.57 -3.01 15.60
C VAL A 184 -0.95 -2.02 14.62
N GLY A 185 -1.69 -1.00 14.19
CA GLY A 185 -1.16 0.08 13.35
C GLY A 185 -0.02 0.83 14.01
N SER A 186 -0.13 1.18 15.30
CA SER A 186 0.94 1.87 16.04
C SER A 186 2.20 1.01 16.23
N LEU A 187 2.04 -0.31 16.30
CA LEU A 187 3.14 -1.27 16.43
C LEU A 187 3.77 -1.61 15.08
N LEU A 188 3.01 -1.49 13.99
CA LEU A 188 3.51 -1.64 12.63
C LEU A 188 4.14 -0.31 12.18
N PRO A 189 5.46 -0.24 11.93
CA PRO A 189 6.14 1.00 11.54
C PRO A 189 5.69 1.60 10.20
N ILE A 190 4.68 1.00 9.57
CA ILE A 190 4.05 1.38 8.29
C ILE A 190 3.05 2.53 8.47
N SER A 191 2.52 2.74 9.68
CA SER A 191 1.45 3.73 9.93
C SER A 191 1.92 5.18 10.11
N HIS A 192 3.22 5.46 10.14
CA HIS A 192 3.71 6.85 10.17
C HIS A 192 3.82 7.50 8.78
N SER A 193 3.69 6.72 7.69
CA SER A 193 3.84 7.23 6.31
C SER A 193 2.58 7.10 5.44
N THR A 194 1.50 6.51 5.95
CA THR A 194 0.22 6.41 5.24
C THR A 194 -0.80 7.25 5.99
N GLY A 195 -1.28 8.35 5.38
CA GLY A 195 -2.17 9.36 5.97
C GLY A 195 -3.58 8.89 6.34
N PHE A 196 -3.72 7.67 6.88
CA PHE A 196 -4.99 7.07 7.28
C PHE A 196 -5.23 7.07 8.80
N GLY A 197 -4.53 7.92 9.57
CA GLY A 197 -4.74 7.96 11.03
C GLY A 197 -4.25 9.20 11.80
N SER A 198 -3.67 10.23 11.17
CA SER A 198 -3.02 11.33 11.91
C SER A 198 -3.68 12.71 11.84
N GLU A 199 -4.81 12.91 11.15
CA GLU A 199 -5.47 14.24 11.15
C GLU A 199 -6.19 14.59 12.47
N GLY A 200 -6.19 13.72 13.49
CA GLY A 200 -7.00 13.89 14.70
C GLY A 200 -6.27 14.30 15.99
N PHE A 201 -4.96 14.09 16.13
CA PHE A 201 -4.27 14.37 17.40
C PHE A 201 -2.81 14.80 17.17
N SER A 202 -2.62 16.10 16.97
CA SER A 202 -1.32 16.74 17.09
C SER A 202 -0.98 16.96 18.57
N THR A 203 -0.37 15.95 19.20
CA THR A 203 0.45 16.20 20.40
C THR A 203 1.82 16.65 19.95
N SER A 204 2.02 17.96 19.93
CA SER A 204 3.35 18.57 19.90
C SER A 204 4.15 18.05 21.08
N ASN A 205 5.18 17.25 20.85
CA ASN A 205 6.24 17.10 21.82
C ASN A 205 7.59 17.11 21.11
N SER A 206 8.26 18.24 21.27
CA SER A 206 9.67 18.46 21.02
C SER A 206 10.50 17.64 22.01
N SER A 207 11.23 16.65 21.51
CA SER A 207 12.44 16.19 22.18
C SER A 207 13.33 15.49 21.16
N SER A 208 14.33 16.23 20.70
CA SER A 208 15.58 15.67 20.20
C SER A 208 16.23 14.83 21.30
N GLU A 209 16.57 13.59 21.01
CA GLU A 209 17.88 13.02 21.35
C GLU A 209 18.07 11.63 20.72
N SER A 210 19.29 11.44 20.24
CA SER A 210 19.86 10.37 19.44
C SER A 210 19.86 8.97 20.07
N SER A 211 19.61 7.90 19.28
CA SER A 211 20.18 6.56 19.54
C SER A 211 20.02 5.54 18.39
N PRO A 212 20.80 4.43 18.40
CA PRO A 212 21.32 3.75 17.23
C PRO A 212 20.44 2.56 16.78
N GLY A 213 20.11 2.52 15.50
CA GLY A 213 19.40 1.41 14.88
C GLY A 213 19.71 1.32 13.39
N ALA A 214 20.86 0.73 13.05
CA ALA A 214 21.25 0.43 11.67
C ALA A 214 20.42 -0.76 11.12
N GLY A 215 19.14 -0.54 10.88
CA GLY A 215 18.20 -1.50 10.27
C GLY A 215 17.18 -0.81 9.37
N LEU A 216 16.42 -1.59 8.58
CA LEU A 216 15.42 -1.13 7.60
C LEU A 216 14.55 0.04 8.13
N PHE A 217 14.15 -0.02 9.40
CA PHE A 217 13.29 0.99 10.02
C PHE A 217 13.96 2.36 10.18
N GLY A 218 15.26 2.42 10.45
CA GLY A 218 16.02 3.68 10.48
C GLY A 218 16.20 4.28 9.07
N GLN A 219 16.31 3.42 8.04
CA GLN A 219 16.36 3.88 6.65
C GLN A 219 15.00 4.41 6.17
N ILE A 220 13.88 3.78 6.55
CA ILE A 220 12.53 4.26 6.24
C ILE A 220 12.26 5.61 6.92
N GLU A 221 12.59 5.76 8.20
CA GLU A 221 12.41 7.03 8.91
C GLU A 221 13.26 8.15 8.30
N ARG A 222 14.51 7.84 7.92
CA ARG A 222 15.37 8.76 7.19
C ARG A 222 14.78 9.17 5.85
N GLN A 223 14.26 8.22 5.07
CA GLN A 223 13.61 8.49 3.78
C GLN A 223 12.32 9.31 3.93
N ALA A 224 11.51 9.04 4.96
CA ALA A 224 10.32 9.84 5.26
C ALA A 224 10.68 11.31 5.57
N ARG A 225 11.72 11.56 6.38
CA ARG A 225 12.22 12.93 6.63
C ARG A 225 12.74 13.60 5.37
N LEU A 226 13.46 12.87 4.52
CA LEU A 226 13.94 13.40 3.24
C LEU A 226 12.77 13.79 2.33
N MET A 227 11.75 12.93 2.24
CA MET A 227 10.55 13.17 1.42
C MET A 227 9.69 14.33 1.95
N ASP A 228 9.52 14.44 3.26
CA ASP A 228 8.84 15.58 3.90
C ASP A 228 9.60 16.89 3.62
N SER A 229 10.92 16.89 3.82
CA SER A 229 11.77 18.04 3.53
C SER A 229 11.83 18.42 2.05
N ALA A 230 11.63 17.46 1.15
CA ALA A 230 11.56 17.68 -0.29
C ALA A 230 10.18 18.23 -0.71
N THR A 231 9.11 17.81 -0.02
CA THR A 231 7.74 18.30 -0.24
C THR A 231 7.56 19.72 0.28
N SER A 232 8.27 20.10 1.34
CA SER A 232 8.27 21.46 1.88
C SER A 232 9.05 22.47 1.04
N ASP A 233 9.87 22.02 0.09
CA ASP A 233 10.66 22.92 -0.74
C ASP A 233 9.75 23.72 -1.67
N GLN A 234 9.92 25.04 -1.64
CA GLN A 234 9.30 25.95 -2.59
C GLN A 234 10.36 26.53 -3.51
N PHE A 235 9.99 26.70 -4.78
CA PHE A 235 10.84 27.31 -5.78
C PHE A 235 9.98 28.18 -6.68
N ASP A 236 10.37 29.44 -6.81
CA ASP A 236 9.74 30.39 -7.71
C ASP A 236 10.44 30.34 -9.07
N PRO A 237 9.84 29.71 -10.10
CA PRO A 237 10.47 29.59 -11.39
C PRO A 237 10.60 30.96 -12.08
N PRO A 238 11.65 31.16 -12.90
CA PRO A 238 11.79 32.36 -13.72
C PRO A 238 10.56 32.61 -14.61
N GLU A 239 10.11 33.86 -14.74
CA GLU A 239 8.95 34.23 -15.55
C GLU A 239 9.12 33.87 -17.05
N ASN A 240 10.36 33.85 -17.53
CA ASN A 240 10.68 33.48 -18.90
C ASN A 240 10.75 31.95 -19.11
N GLY A 241 10.65 31.13 -18.06
CA GLY A 241 10.71 29.66 -18.14
C GLY A 241 12.08 29.10 -18.56
N GLU A 242 13.11 29.95 -18.63
CA GLU A 242 14.44 29.55 -19.08
C GLU A 242 15.23 28.96 -17.91
N VAL A 243 15.88 27.83 -18.18
CA VAL A 243 16.84 27.20 -17.29
C VAL A 243 18.20 27.89 -17.47
N SER A 244 18.88 28.15 -16.37
CA SER A 244 20.25 28.69 -16.40
C SER A 244 21.28 27.57 -16.55
N LYS A 245 22.42 27.88 -17.17
CA LYS A 245 23.54 26.92 -17.29
C LYS A 245 24.03 26.40 -15.94
N SER A 246 24.03 27.23 -14.90
CA SER A 246 24.37 26.82 -13.53
C SER A 246 23.40 25.78 -12.97
N GLN A 247 22.10 25.91 -13.25
CA GLN A 247 21.09 24.94 -12.84
C GLN A 247 21.27 23.60 -13.56
N VAL A 248 21.61 23.62 -14.86
CA VAL A 248 21.93 22.41 -15.61
C VAL A 248 23.16 21.69 -15.04
N LEU A 249 24.23 22.43 -14.73
CA LEU A 249 25.43 21.86 -14.11
C LEU A 249 25.15 21.27 -12.71
N ALA A 250 24.27 21.89 -11.93
CA ALA A 250 23.84 21.37 -10.64
C ALA A 250 23.04 20.06 -10.79
N LEU A 251 22.13 19.99 -11.76
CA LEU A 251 21.39 18.79 -12.13
C LEU A 251 22.32 17.64 -12.55
N ILE A 252 23.27 17.90 -13.45
CA ILE A 252 24.25 16.91 -13.93
C ILE A 252 25.02 16.30 -12.75
N LYS A 253 25.49 17.15 -11.82
CA LYS A 253 26.22 16.68 -10.64
C LYS A 253 25.40 15.74 -9.75
N VAL A 254 24.08 15.94 -9.68
CA VAL A 254 23.18 15.05 -8.93
C VAL A 254 22.96 13.75 -9.69
N ILE A 255 22.72 13.80 -11.01
CA ILE A 255 22.51 12.63 -11.85
C ILE A 255 23.75 11.73 -11.85
N GLU A 256 24.94 12.28 -12.03
CA GLU A 256 26.20 11.51 -12.02
C GLU A 256 26.38 10.77 -10.69
N LYS A 257 26.12 11.45 -9.56
CA LYS A 257 26.19 10.83 -8.23
C LYS A 257 25.12 9.76 -8.03
N ALA A 258 23.89 10.01 -8.50
CA ALA A 258 22.80 9.04 -8.41
C ALA A 258 23.09 7.80 -9.27
N HIS A 259 23.74 7.98 -10.42
CA HIS A 259 24.13 6.89 -11.29
C HIS A 259 25.16 5.96 -10.61
N VAL A 260 26.16 6.52 -9.91
CA VAL A 260 27.12 5.73 -9.12
C VAL A 260 26.40 4.86 -8.07
N ILE A 261 25.44 5.44 -7.34
CA ILE A 261 24.65 4.71 -6.32
C ILE A 261 23.84 3.57 -6.95
N ARG A 262 23.21 3.81 -8.12
CA ARG A 262 22.44 2.78 -8.84
C ARG A 262 23.32 1.64 -9.34
N VAL A 263 24.47 1.94 -9.93
CA VAL A 263 25.41 0.91 -10.41
C VAL A 263 25.94 0.06 -9.25
N GLU A 264 26.29 0.66 -8.12
CA GLU A 264 26.70 -0.10 -6.93
C GLU A 264 25.59 -1.01 -6.40
N TYR A 265 24.34 -0.54 -6.45
CA TYR A 265 23.18 -1.34 -6.05
C TYR A 265 22.94 -2.51 -7.02
N GLU A 266 22.98 -2.26 -8.33
CA GLU A 266 22.83 -3.30 -9.36
C GLU A 266 23.88 -4.40 -9.19
N GLN A 267 25.15 -4.03 -8.99
CA GLN A 267 26.23 -4.99 -8.72
C GLN A 267 26.00 -5.81 -7.45
N LYS A 268 25.51 -5.18 -6.37
CA LYS A 268 25.14 -5.89 -5.13
C LYS A 268 23.99 -6.86 -5.37
N MET A 269 22.97 -6.46 -6.12
CA MET A 269 21.82 -7.32 -6.41
C MET A 269 22.17 -8.47 -7.33
N GLU A 270 23.02 -8.25 -8.33
CA GLU A 270 23.50 -9.30 -9.21
C GLU A 270 24.32 -10.35 -8.43
N LYS A 271 25.14 -9.89 -7.46
CA LYS A 271 25.85 -10.79 -6.55
C LYS A 271 24.89 -11.61 -5.69
N VAL A 272 23.86 -10.99 -5.11
CA VAL A 272 22.84 -11.68 -4.32
C VAL A 272 22.05 -12.67 -5.17
N ALA A 273 21.70 -12.32 -6.40
CA ALA A 273 21.03 -13.22 -7.34
C ALA A 273 21.88 -14.46 -7.64
N ARG A 274 23.17 -14.29 -7.95
CA ARG A 274 24.09 -15.41 -8.18
C ARG A 274 24.27 -16.31 -6.95
N GLU A 275 24.32 -15.73 -5.75
CA GLU A 275 24.40 -16.48 -4.50
C GLU A 275 23.12 -17.29 -4.23
N MET A 276 21.95 -16.76 -4.58
CA MET A 276 20.67 -17.48 -4.47
C MET A 276 20.53 -18.59 -5.51
N ASP A 277 20.90 -18.33 -6.77
CA ASP A 277 20.85 -19.33 -7.84
C ASP A 277 21.75 -20.53 -7.51
N ALA A 278 22.98 -20.27 -7.03
CA ALA A 278 23.90 -21.33 -6.60
C ALA A 278 23.37 -22.19 -5.45
N LYS A 279 22.63 -21.59 -4.50
CA LYS A 279 21.99 -22.32 -3.38
C LYS A 279 20.74 -23.09 -3.79
N GLN A 280 20.01 -22.55 -4.75
CA GLN A 280 18.84 -23.22 -5.31
C GLN A 280 19.26 -24.44 -6.15
N GLU A 281 20.39 -24.35 -6.86
CA GLU A 281 21.02 -25.47 -7.57
C GLU A 281 21.57 -26.55 -6.62
N SER A 282 22.07 -26.17 -5.44
CA SER A 282 22.53 -27.13 -4.42
C SER A 282 21.40 -27.81 -3.63
N GLY A 283 20.14 -27.39 -3.83
CA GLY A 283 18.98 -27.93 -3.13
C GLY A 283 18.84 -27.45 -1.68
N ASP A 284 19.60 -26.44 -1.28
CA ASP A 284 19.52 -25.86 0.06
C ASP A 284 18.35 -24.87 0.18
N SER A 285 17.58 -24.97 1.27
CA SER A 285 16.53 -24.00 1.59
C SER A 285 17.13 -22.65 1.98
N PRO A 286 16.48 -21.52 1.64
CA PRO A 286 16.96 -20.20 2.06
C PRO A 286 17.12 -20.11 3.59
N SER A 287 18.28 -19.64 4.05
CA SER A 287 18.57 -19.47 5.48
C SER A 287 18.03 -18.13 6.00
N LEU A 288 17.98 -17.98 7.34
CA LEU A 288 17.68 -16.69 7.98
C LEU A 288 18.65 -15.57 7.57
N ALA A 289 19.90 -15.91 7.26
CA ALA A 289 20.88 -14.94 6.74
C ALA A 289 20.53 -14.49 5.31
N ASP A 290 20.05 -15.41 4.47
CA ASP A 290 19.61 -15.11 3.10
C ASP A 290 18.36 -14.22 3.11
N PHE A 291 17.43 -14.50 4.03
CA PHE A 291 16.28 -13.64 4.25
C PHE A 291 16.69 -12.23 4.67
N ASN A 292 17.63 -12.09 5.62
CA ASN A 292 18.16 -10.78 6.04
C ASN A 292 18.90 -10.05 4.91
N GLN A 293 19.65 -10.77 4.07
CA GLN A 293 20.36 -10.19 2.92
C GLN A 293 19.37 -9.68 1.86
N LEU A 294 18.32 -10.45 1.56
CA LEU A 294 17.22 -10.03 0.68
C LEU A 294 16.46 -8.82 1.26
N TYR A 295 16.23 -8.82 2.58
CA TYR A 295 15.59 -7.72 3.31
C TYR A 295 16.43 -6.44 3.27
N SER A 296 17.75 -6.56 3.41
CA SER A 296 18.69 -5.43 3.28
C SER A 296 18.80 -4.93 1.84
N GLY A 297 18.68 -5.82 0.85
CA GLY A 297 18.58 -5.46 -0.57
C GLY A 297 17.36 -4.60 -0.87
N MET A 298 16.21 -4.91 -0.26
CA MET A 298 14.98 -4.13 -0.42
C MET A 298 15.12 -2.70 0.12
N GLY A 299 15.72 -2.49 1.30
CA GLY A 299 16.00 -1.15 1.83
C GLY A 299 16.92 -0.32 0.94
N ASN A 300 17.95 -0.97 0.38
CA ASN A 300 18.85 -0.33 -0.58
C ASN A 300 18.15 -0.01 -1.91
N ALA A 301 17.17 -0.81 -2.35
CA ALA A 301 16.36 -0.54 -3.54
C ALA A 301 15.56 0.76 -3.41
N PHE A 302 14.94 0.98 -2.25
CA PHE A 302 14.24 2.23 -1.93
C PHE A 302 15.20 3.43 -1.96
N SER A 303 16.40 3.29 -1.40
CA SER A 303 17.42 4.36 -1.47
C SER A 303 17.91 4.64 -2.89
N ALA A 304 18.02 3.61 -3.74
CA ALA A 304 18.45 3.75 -5.13
C ALA A 304 17.36 4.42 -6.00
N GLY A 305 16.08 4.15 -5.72
CA GLY A 305 14.94 4.83 -6.35
C GLY A 305 14.90 6.33 -6.01
N ASN A 306 15.20 6.68 -4.76
CA ASN A 306 15.21 8.06 -4.25
C ASN A 306 16.60 8.73 -4.23
N ALA A 307 17.60 8.14 -4.90
CA ALA A 307 19.00 8.56 -4.79
C ALA A 307 19.20 10.04 -5.14
N GLU A 308 18.54 10.53 -6.19
CA GLU A 308 18.62 11.94 -6.60
C GLU A 308 18.10 12.87 -5.50
N MET A 309 16.94 12.55 -4.90
CA MET A 309 16.36 13.33 -3.81
C MET A 309 17.25 13.33 -2.57
N GLU A 310 17.80 12.17 -2.23
CA GLU A 310 18.76 12.05 -1.14
C GLU A 310 20.00 12.92 -1.38
N ILE A 311 20.57 12.90 -2.58
CA ILE A 311 21.74 13.72 -2.94
C ILE A 311 21.43 15.21 -2.89
N VAL A 312 20.26 15.63 -3.39
CA VAL A 312 19.82 17.03 -3.35
C VAL A 312 19.67 17.49 -1.91
N LYS A 313 18.88 16.77 -1.10
CA LYS A 313 18.58 17.18 0.27
C LYS A 313 19.78 17.07 1.21
N THR A 314 20.64 16.06 1.04
CA THR A 314 21.88 15.95 1.84
C THR A 314 22.95 16.96 1.43
N GLY A 315 22.85 17.52 0.22
CA GLY A 315 23.69 18.61 -0.26
C GLY A 315 23.13 20.02 0.01
N ASP A 316 22.14 20.15 0.91
CA ASP A 316 21.40 21.38 1.20
C ASP A 316 20.76 22.04 -0.03
N GLY A 317 20.46 21.25 -1.06
CA GLY A 317 19.81 21.69 -2.29
C GLY A 317 18.29 21.75 -2.19
N ASN A 318 17.68 22.50 -3.11
CA ASN A 318 16.23 22.63 -3.22
C ASN A 318 15.68 21.59 -4.21
N TRP A 319 14.82 20.70 -3.73
CA TRP A 319 14.19 19.63 -4.52
C TRP A 319 13.18 20.16 -5.54
N ALA A 320 12.44 21.22 -5.20
CA ALA A 320 11.49 21.85 -6.12
C ALA A 320 12.21 22.49 -7.32
N GLU A 321 13.33 23.18 -7.07
CA GLU A 321 14.20 23.71 -8.14
C GLU A 321 14.75 22.58 -9.00
N TYR A 322 15.35 21.56 -8.38
CA TYR A 322 15.90 20.40 -9.08
C TYR A 322 14.85 19.74 -9.99
N SER A 323 13.66 19.48 -9.46
CA SER A 323 12.56 18.83 -10.19
C SER A 323 12.07 19.69 -11.34
N TRP A 324 11.95 20.99 -11.12
CA TRP A 324 11.54 21.94 -12.17
C TRP A 324 12.56 22.00 -13.31
N VAL A 325 13.85 22.14 -13.00
CA VAL A 325 14.93 22.17 -13.99
C VAL A 325 14.96 20.90 -14.82
N LYS A 326 14.87 19.74 -14.15
CA LYS A 326 14.85 18.43 -14.79
C LYS A 326 13.66 18.30 -15.77
N GLU A 327 12.48 18.75 -15.35
CA GLU A 327 11.27 18.72 -16.18
C GLU A 327 11.37 19.68 -17.38
N GLN A 328 11.89 20.89 -17.22
CA GLN A 328 12.06 21.83 -18.32
C GLN A 328 13.01 21.31 -19.40
N LEU A 329 14.11 20.66 -19.01
CA LEU A 329 15.05 20.06 -19.96
C LEU A 329 14.44 18.84 -20.68
N ARG A 330 13.70 18.00 -19.96
CA ARG A 330 12.96 16.87 -20.56
C ARG A 330 11.94 17.34 -21.59
N ILE A 331 11.14 18.36 -21.24
CA ILE A 331 10.19 18.99 -22.18
C ILE A 331 10.94 19.52 -23.40
N ALA A 332 12.05 20.22 -23.20
CA ALA A 332 12.83 20.77 -24.28
C ALA A 332 13.41 19.70 -25.23
N ASN A 333 13.90 18.59 -24.68
CA ASN A 333 14.39 17.44 -25.45
C ASN A 333 13.26 16.73 -26.21
N LEU A 334 12.12 16.49 -25.56
CA LEU A 334 10.95 15.85 -26.16
C LEU A 334 10.44 16.64 -27.37
N HIS A 335 10.40 17.95 -27.25
CA HIS A 335 9.98 18.86 -28.31
C HIS A 335 11.09 19.17 -29.33
N ARG A 336 12.33 18.68 -29.12
CA ARG A 336 13.49 18.96 -29.97
C ARG A 336 13.73 20.47 -30.18
N GLY A 337 13.39 21.27 -29.17
CA GLY A 337 13.46 22.73 -29.23
C GLY A 337 12.34 23.43 -30.01
N ASP A 338 11.32 22.71 -30.48
CA ASP A 338 10.16 23.28 -31.17
C ASP A 338 9.09 23.76 -30.17
N GLY A 339 8.77 25.06 -30.19
CA GLY A 339 7.77 25.64 -29.29
C GLY A 339 8.07 27.06 -28.84
N SER A 340 7.98 27.31 -27.53
CA SER A 340 8.22 28.63 -26.95
C SER A 340 9.72 29.00 -26.97
N PRO A 341 10.07 30.30 -26.89
CA PRO A 341 11.47 30.72 -26.77
C PRO A 341 12.23 30.03 -25.63
N ALA A 342 11.54 29.74 -24.52
CA ALA A 342 12.08 29.01 -23.39
C ALA A 342 12.46 27.56 -23.75
N VAL A 343 11.60 26.86 -24.51
CA VAL A 343 11.82 25.49 -24.97
C VAL A 343 13.02 25.43 -25.92
N GLU A 344 13.13 26.39 -26.83
CA GLU A 344 14.28 26.48 -27.75
C GLU A 344 15.60 26.72 -26.99
N HIS A 345 15.59 27.66 -26.03
CA HIS A 345 16.75 27.97 -25.18
C HIS A 345 17.17 26.76 -24.33
N ASN A 346 16.21 26.14 -23.65
CA ASN A 346 16.44 24.97 -22.80
C ASN A 346 16.95 23.78 -23.63
N TYR A 347 16.50 23.63 -24.87
CA TYR A 347 16.99 22.57 -25.76
C TYR A 347 18.43 22.81 -26.21
N LYS A 348 18.84 24.05 -26.44
CA LYS A 348 20.26 24.37 -26.72
C LYS A 348 21.15 23.99 -25.54
N LEU A 349 20.70 24.26 -24.31
CA LEU A 349 21.41 23.83 -23.11
C LEU A 349 21.42 22.31 -22.96
N TYR A 350 20.31 21.63 -23.22
CA TYR A 350 20.25 20.17 -23.24
C TYR A 350 21.26 19.59 -24.25
N ALA A 351 21.27 20.11 -25.47
CA ALA A 351 22.15 19.65 -26.54
C ALA A 351 23.64 19.88 -26.23
N GLU A 352 23.97 20.96 -25.52
CA GLU A 352 25.34 21.21 -25.03
C GLU A 352 25.82 20.12 -24.06
N PHE A 353 24.91 19.57 -23.25
CA PHE A 353 25.22 18.60 -22.20
C PHE A 353 24.62 17.20 -22.45
N ALA A 354 24.27 16.88 -23.69
CA ALA A 354 23.52 15.67 -24.03
C ALA A 354 24.21 14.39 -23.53
N ASP A 355 25.54 14.31 -23.65
CA ASP A 355 26.32 13.15 -23.22
C ASP A 355 26.25 12.90 -21.70
N GLN A 356 26.04 13.94 -20.91
CA GLN A 356 25.95 13.85 -19.44
C GLN A 356 24.51 13.72 -18.93
N LEU A 357 23.56 14.32 -19.64
CA LEU A 357 22.13 14.25 -19.31
C LEU A 357 21.50 12.92 -19.78
N GLY A 358 22.08 12.25 -20.78
CA GLY A 358 21.64 10.95 -21.25
C GLY A 358 20.28 11.01 -21.96
N ASP A 359 19.35 10.14 -21.54
CA ASP A 359 17.99 10.03 -22.10
C ASP A 359 16.96 10.91 -21.35
N LEU A 360 17.41 12.00 -20.71
CA LEU A 360 16.54 12.89 -19.95
C LEU A 360 15.38 13.46 -20.77
#